data_AF-A0A7G9GRW6-F1
#
_entry.id   AF-A0A7G9GRW6-F1
#
_cell.length_a   1.000
_cell.length_b   1.000
_cell.length_c   1.000
_cell.angle_alpha   90.00
_cell.angle_beta   90.00
_cell.angle_gamma   90.00
#
_symmetry.space_group_name_H-M   'P 1'
#
loop_
_entity.id
_entity.type
_entity.pdbx_description
1 polymer ?
#
loop_
_entity_poly.entity_id
_entity_poly.type
_entity_poly.pdbx_seq_one_letter_code
_entity_poly.pdbx_strand_id
1 'polypeptide(L)'
;MNDIFKDMQAKIGCEYLSDLPSYKRKVWHEMKLLNPADYDKKQLEDFSKYVFGMSYQTLKDVMKQQKGREEQCRKQGCWWKREEQLAKKQRRTGLTCR
;
A
#
# COMPACT_ATOMS: atom_id res chain seq x y z
N MET A 1 -9.08 -8.62 22.41
CA MET A 1 -9.32 -8.81 20.97
C MET A 1 -9.71 -7.45 20.41
N ASN A 2 -8.98 -6.95 19.43
CA ASN A 2 -9.29 -5.67 18.82
C ASN A 2 -10.43 -5.84 17.82
N ASP A 3 -11.35 -4.88 17.79
CA ASP A 3 -12.47 -4.87 16.85
C ASP A 3 -12.13 -3.94 15.68
N ILE A 4 -11.94 -4.54 14.49
CA ILE A 4 -11.58 -3.80 13.29
C ILE A 4 -12.63 -2.76 12.90
N PHE A 5 -13.92 -3.00 13.17
CA PHE A 5 -14.97 -2.06 12.83
C PHE A 5 -14.86 -0.79 13.66
N LYS A 6 -14.63 -0.95 14.98
CA LYS A 6 -14.44 0.17 15.90
C LYS A 6 -13.13 0.90 15.68
N ASP A 7 -12.04 0.19 15.43
CA ASP A 7 -10.73 0.80 15.15
C ASP A 7 -10.78 1.65 13.87
N MET A 8 -11.37 1.10 12.80
CA MET A 8 -11.58 1.83 11.54
C MET A 8 -12.50 3.03 11.72
N GLN A 9 -13.57 2.88 12.50
CA GLN A 9 -14.47 3.98 12.80
C GLN A 9 -13.73 5.13 13.50
N ALA A 10 -12.95 4.83 14.54
CA ALA A 10 -12.18 5.82 15.28
C ALA A 10 -11.11 6.50 14.41
N LYS A 11 -10.42 5.74 13.55
CA LYS A 11 -9.40 6.27 12.64
C LYS A 11 -9.96 7.15 11.53
N ILE A 12 -11.09 6.77 10.97
CA ILE A 12 -11.73 7.51 9.88
C ILE A 12 -12.49 8.73 10.42
N GLY A 13 -12.92 8.68 11.68
CA GLY A 13 -13.77 9.68 12.31
C GLY A 13 -15.22 9.57 11.83
N CYS A 14 -15.73 8.34 11.65
CA CYS A 14 -17.13 8.12 11.27
C CYS A 14 -18.04 8.09 12.50
N GLU A 15 -19.19 8.75 12.39
CA GLU A 15 -20.22 8.74 13.42
C GLU A 15 -20.96 7.39 13.45
N TYR A 16 -21.17 6.76 12.29
CA TYR A 16 -21.82 5.46 12.17
C TYR A 16 -21.01 4.43 11.37
N LEU A 17 -21.13 3.15 11.74
CA LEU A 17 -20.54 2.02 11.01
C LEU A 17 -21.08 1.90 9.58
N SER A 18 -22.35 2.28 9.39
CA SER A 18 -23.06 2.29 8.12
C SER A 18 -22.37 3.15 7.05
N ASP A 19 -21.57 4.13 7.46
CA ASP A 19 -20.89 5.05 6.56
C ASP A 19 -19.51 4.54 6.11
N LEU A 20 -18.97 3.49 6.75
CA LEU A 20 -17.69 2.88 6.37
C LEU A 20 -17.60 2.53 4.87
N PRO A 21 -18.64 1.94 4.23
CA PRO A 21 -18.65 1.67 2.79
C PRO A 21 -18.60 2.94 1.93
N SER A 22 -19.00 4.10 2.44
CA SER A 22 -18.87 5.38 1.74
C SER A 22 -17.42 5.89 1.76
N TYR A 23 -16.66 5.56 2.81
CA TYR A 23 -15.27 5.96 2.99
C TYR A 23 -14.24 4.90 2.58
N LYS A 24 -14.56 4.03 1.61
CA LYS A 24 -13.67 2.96 1.09
C LYS A 24 -12.22 3.38 0.87
N ARG A 25 -12.00 4.60 0.34
CA ARG A 25 -10.65 5.11 0.09
C ARG A 25 -9.86 5.35 1.38
N LYS A 26 -10.49 5.93 2.41
CA LYS A 26 -9.85 6.14 3.73
C LYS A 26 -9.62 4.80 4.43
N VAL A 27 -10.63 3.92 4.43
CA VAL A 27 -10.51 2.54 4.94
C VAL A 27 -9.33 1.82 4.31
N TRP A 28 -9.19 1.91 2.98
CA TRP A 28 -8.12 1.28 2.23
C TRP A 28 -6.73 1.77 2.66
N HIS A 29 -6.57 3.08 2.87
CA HIS A 29 -5.30 3.64 3.36
C HIS A 29 -4.96 3.14 4.76
N GLU A 30 -5.93 3.11 5.68
CA GLU A 30 -5.72 2.55 7.02
C GLU A 30 -5.43 1.05 6.99
N MET A 31 -6.11 0.27 6.15
CA MET A 31 -5.85 -1.17 6.00
C MET A 31 -4.42 -1.45 5.52
N LYS A 32 -3.84 -0.58 4.70
CA LYS A 32 -2.44 -0.70 4.28
C LYS A 32 -1.43 -0.49 5.40
N LEU A 33 -1.80 0.32 6.39
CA LEU A 33 -0.94 0.66 7.53
C LEU A 33 -1.13 -0.32 8.69
N LEU A 34 -2.32 -0.88 8.83
CA LEU A 34 -2.67 -1.82 9.88
C LEU A 34 -1.90 -3.14 9.76
N ASN A 35 -1.54 -3.70 10.92
CA ASN A 35 -0.94 -5.01 11.02
C ASN A 35 -2.06 -6.08 11.11
N PRO A 36 -2.20 -6.99 10.14
CA PRO A 36 -3.27 -8.00 10.15
C PRO A 36 -3.21 -8.98 11.31
N ALA A 37 -2.07 -9.10 11.98
CA ALA A 37 -1.88 -10.02 13.09
C ALA A 37 -2.63 -9.62 14.37
N ASP A 38 -3.03 -8.35 14.48
CA ASP A 38 -3.71 -7.82 15.67
C ASP A 38 -5.22 -8.15 15.70
N TYR A 39 -5.74 -8.74 14.63
CA TYR A 39 -7.17 -8.99 14.42
C TYR A 39 -7.43 -10.46 14.05
N ASP A 40 -8.63 -10.94 14.39
CA ASP A 40 -9.05 -12.28 14.00
C ASP A 40 -9.32 -12.38 12.50
N LYS A 41 -8.99 -13.54 11.90
CA LYS A 41 -9.19 -13.78 10.47
C LYS A 41 -10.66 -13.68 10.05
N LYS A 42 -11.60 -14.16 10.89
CA LYS A 42 -13.04 -14.08 10.58
C LYS A 42 -13.50 -12.63 10.55
N GLN A 43 -13.06 -11.81 11.51
CA GLN A 43 -13.39 -10.39 11.56
C GLN A 43 -12.86 -9.65 10.33
N LEU A 44 -11.62 -9.94 9.92
CA LEU A 44 -11.04 -9.36 8.70
C LEU A 44 -11.85 -9.73 7.45
N GLU A 45 -12.34 -10.98 7.38
CA GLU A 45 -13.12 -11.47 6.26
C GLU A 45 -14.51 -10.83 6.20
N ASP A 46 -15.20 -10.75 7.33
CA ASP A 46 -16.51 -10.11 7.45
C ASP A 46 -16.42 -8.61 7.16
N PHE A 47 -15.40 -7.93 7.69
CA PHE A 47 -15.14 -6.52 7.41
C PHE A 47 -14.87 -6.27 5.92
N SER A 48 -14.06 -7.11 5.29
CA SER A 48 -13.74 -6.98 3.86
C SER A 48 -14.99 -7.17 3.00
N LYS A 49 -15.83 -8.16 3.32
CA LYS A 49 -17.11 -8.38 2.64
C LYS A 49 -18.06 -7.20 2.84
N TYR A 50 -18.12 -6.64 4.04
CA TYR A 50 -18.99 -5.51 4.36
C TYR A 50 -18.59 -4.22 3.62
N VAL A 51 -17.32 -3.80 3.70
CA VAL A 51 -16.87 -2.52 3.15
C VAL A 51 -16.58 -2.61 1.64
N PHE A 52 -15.92 -3.67 1.20
CA PHE A 52 -15.43 -3.79 -0.18
C PHE A 52 -16.27 -4.73 -1.03
N GLY A 53 -17.15 -5.54 -0.44
CA GLY A 53 -17.89 -6.56 -1.18
C GLY A 53 -16.99 -7.70 -1.67
N MET A 54 -15.80 -7.86 -1.10
CA MET A 54 -14.79 -8.82 -1.56
C MET A 54 -14.20 -9.61 -0.39
N SER A 55 -13.63 -10.78 -0.67
CA SER A 55 -12.92 -11.56 0.33
C SER A 55 -11.63 -10.86 0.78
N TYR A 56 -11.24 -11.05 2.05
CA TYR A 56 -9.98 -10.53 2.57
C TYR A 56 -8.76 -11.08 1.80
N GLN A 57 -8.86 -12.31 1.28
CA GLN A 57 -7.81 -12.93 0.48
C GLN A 57 -7.57 -12.15 -0.83
N THR A 58 -8.64 -11.80 -1.54
CA THR A 58 -8.59 -10.95 -2.74
C THR A 58 -7.97 -9.60 -2.41
N LEU A 59 -8.40 -8.99 -1.31
CA LEU A 59 -7.91 -7.70 -0.84
C LEU A 59 -6.39 -7.74 -0.59
N LYS A 60 -5.92 -8.79 0.09
CA LYS A 60 -4.50 -9.01 0.41
C LYS A 60 -3.65 -9.15 -0.85
N ASP A 61 -4.15 -9.83 -1.88
CA ASP A 61 -3.46 -9.95 -3.16
C ASP A 61 -3.32 -8.58 -3.87
N VAL A 62 -4.38 -7.77 -3.86
CA VAL A 62 -4.35 -6.41 -4.41
C VAL A 62 -3.33 -5.54 -3.66
N MET A 63 -3.27 -5.64 -2.34
CA MET A 63 -2.28 -4.91 -1.53
C MET A 63 -0.84 -5.35 -1.84
N LYS A 64 -0.60 -6.65 -2.03
CA LYS A 64 0.70 -7.19 -2.42
C LYS A 64 1.12 -6.70 -3.81
N GLN A 65 0.20 -6.67 -4.76
CA GLN A 65 0.44 -6.20 -6.12
C GLN A 65 0.76 -4.70 -6.17
N GLN A 66 0.15 -3.88 -5.31
CA GLN A 66 0.46 -2.45 -5.22
C GLN A 66 1.84 -2.19 -4.60
N LYS A 67 2.21 -2.90 -3.52
CA LYS A 67 3.57 -2.79 -2.94
C LYS A 67 4.67 -3.11 -3.96
N GLY A 68 4.48 -4.17 -4.77
CA GLY A 68 5.44 -4.52 -5.83
C GLY A 68 5.61 -3.41 -6.88
N ARG A 69 4.52 -2.73 -7.26
CA ARG A 69 4.57 -1.60 -8.20
C ARG A 69 5.28 -0.37 -7.62
N GLU A 70 5.00 -0.01 -6.37
CA GLU A 70 5.68 1.11 -5.69
C GLU A 70 7.18 0.87 -5.55
N GLU A 71 7.57 -0.37 -5.23
CA GLU A 71 8.97 -0.76 -5.07
C GLU A 71 9.71 -0.83 -6.41
N GLN A 72 9.05 -1.32 -7.46
CA GLN A 72 9.56 -1.31 -8.83
C GLN A 72 9.70 0.13 -9.36
N CYS A 73 8.78 1.04 -9.02
CA CYS A 73 8.90 2.47 -9.36
C CYS A 73 10.09 3.13 -8.65
N ARG A 74 10.30 2.84 -7.36
CA ARG A 74 11.50 3.29 -6.62
C ARG A 74 12.80 2.78 -7.24
N LYS A 75 12.85 1.50 -7.64
CA LYS A 75 14.02 0.92 -8.31
C LYS A 75 14.28 1.56 -9.68
N GLN A 76 13.24 1.79 -10.48
CA GLN A 76 13.37 2.49 -11.76
C GLN A 76 13.87 3.94 -11.57
N GLY A 77 13.30 4.69 -10.63
CA GLY A 77 13.76 6.05 -10.31
C GLY A 77 15.24 6.11 -9.85
N CYS A 78 15.69 5.12 -9.07
CA CYS A 78 17.10 4.99 -8.68
C CYS A 78 18.02 4.56 -9.85
N TRP A 79 17.51 3.77 -10.80
CA TRP A 79 18.27 3.30 -11.95
C TRP A 79 18.69 4.48 -12.86
N TRP A 80 17.77 5.38 -13.19
CA TRP A 80 18.06 6.60 -13.96
C TRP A 80 19.10 7.50 -13.29
N LYS A 81 19.03 7.62 -11.95
CA LYS A 81 19.99 8.42 -11.17
C LYS A 81 21.40 7.82 -11.20
N ARG A 82 21.53 6.50 -11.34
CA ARG A 82 22.81 5.80 -11.45
C ARG A 82 23.41 5.92 -12.85
N GLU A 83 22.59 5.80 -13.89
CA GLU A 83 23.02 6.04 -15.28
C GLU A 83 23.47 7.48 -15.51
N GLU A 84 22.72 8.46 -14.96
CA GLU A 84 23.09 9.87 -15.08
C GLU A 84 24.46 10.17 -14.42
N GLN A 85 24.75 9.54 -13.28
CA GLN A 85 26.03 9.67 -12.59
C GLN A 85 27.18 8.98 -13.37
N LEU A 86 26.92 7.83 -13.99
CA LEU A 86 27.90 7.14 -14.85
C LEU A 86 28.21 7.97 -16.11
N ALA A 87 27.19 8.57 -16.74
CA ALA A 87 27.37 9.46 -17.89
C ALA A 87 28.12 10.76 -17.53
N LYS A 88 27.87 11.33 -16.34
CA LYS A 88 28.64 12.48 -15.82
C LYS A 88 30.09 12.11 -15.51
N LYS A 89 30.33 10.88 -15.02
CA LYS A 89 31.69 10.38 -14.75
C LYS A 89 32.46 10.14 -16.05
N GLN A 90 31.86 9.50 -17.06
CA GLN A 90 32.48 9.32 -18.38
C GLN A 90 32.86 10.65 -19.04
N ARG A 91 31.99 11.67 -18.95
CA ARG A 91 32.28 13.01 -19.46
C ARG A 91 33.43 13.72 -18.72
N ARG A 92 33.66 13.40 -17.45
CA ARG A 92 34.79 13.93 -16.66
C ARG A 92 36.11 13.21 -16.93
N THR A 93 36.10 11.91 -17.23
CA THR A 93 37.34 11.14 -17.41
C THR A 93 37.96 11.20 -18.80
N GLY A 94 37.33 11.83 -19.79
CA GLY A 94 38.00 12.22 -21.05
C GLY A 94 38.84 11.13 -21.72
N LEU A 95 38.50 9.85 -21.54
CA LEU A 95 39.13 8.71 -22.19
C LEU A 95 38.30 8.37 -23.43
N THR A 96 38.26 9.33 -24.36
CA THR A 96 38.15 8.98 -25.77
C THR A 96 39.53 8.47 -26.17
N CYS A 97 39.77 7.17 -25.95
CA CYS A 97 40.89 6.48 -26.57
C CYS A 97 40.71 6.60 -28.08
N ARG A 98 41.67 7.26 -28.71
CA ARG A 98 41.86 7.30 -30.16
C ARG A 98 42.74 6.12 -30.55
#